data_AF-A0A2B2CCQ5-F1
#
_entry.id   AF-A0A2B2CCQ5-F1
#
_cell.length_a   1.000
_cell.length_b   1.000
_cell.length_c   1.000
_cell.angle_alpha   90.00
_cell.angle_beta   90.00
_cell.angle_gamma   90.00
#
_symmetry.space_group_name_H-M   'P 1'
#
loop_
_entity.id
_entity.type
_entity.pdbx_description
1 polymer ?
#
loop_
_entity_poly.entity_id
_entity_poly.type
_entity_poly.pdbx_seq_one_letter_code
_entity_poly.pdbx_strand_id
1 'polypeptide(L)'
;MSSAKVKREIIGLALLLDEVSDYTVFFDYSPHVSELSVSVRKNKEEWKLKVFEGKFYYDFHREEDEGKYLRIKEFLETEIKNLTEIKGGV
;
A
#
# COMPACT_ATOMS: atom_id res chain seq x y z
N MET A 1 -14.95 2.42 -10.32
CA MET A 1 -14.12 1.18 -10.25
C MET A 1 -14.75 0.24 -9.22
N SER A 2 -14.65 -1.10 -9.35
CA SER A 2 -15.25 -1.99 -8.35
C SER A 2 -14.37 -2.10 -7.09
N SER A 3 -15.01 -2.15 -5.91
CA SER A 3 -14.35 -2.36 -4.61
C SER A 3 -13.37 -3.53 -4.62
N ALA A 4 -13.77 -4.66 -5.21
CA ALA A 4 -12.95 -5.86 -5.32
C ALA A 4 -11.72 -5.69 -6.23
N LYS A 5 -11.77 -4.80 -7.22
CA LYS A 5 -10.60 -4.49 -8.05
C LYS A 5 -9.59 -3.68 -7.26
N VAL A 6 -10.05 -2.65 -6.54
CA VAL A 6 -9.19 -1.78 -5.72
C VAL A 6 -8.48 -2.56 -4.62
N LYS A 7 -9.22 -3.40 -3.88
CA LYS A 7 -8.63 -4.25 -2.83
C LYS A 7 -7.51 -5.12 -3.38
N ARG A 8 -7.75 -5.80 -4.50
CA ARG A 8 -6.76 -6.68 -5.13
C ARG A 8 -5.53 -5.92 -5.62
N GLU A 9 -5.72 -4.74 -6.18
CA GLU A 9 -4.63 -3.90 -6.66
C GLU A 9 -3.72 -3.43 -5.51
N ILE A 10 -4.29 -2.87 -4.44
CA ILE A 10 -3.51 -2.44 -3.28
C ILE A 10 -2.82 -3.61 -2.58
N ILE A 11 -3.51 -4.73 -2.37
CA ILE A 11 -2.91 -5.94 -1.77
C ILE A 11 -1.77 -6.46 -2.65
N GLY A 12 -1.98 -6.54 -3.97
CA GLY A 12 -0.95 -7.01 -4.90
C GLY A 12 0.31 -6.14 -4.89
N LEU A 13 0.15 -4.82 -4.92
CA LEU A 13 1.28 -3.88 -4.85
C LEU A 13 2.04 -3.99 -3.52
N ALA A 14 1.32 -4.06 -2.40
CA ALA A 14 1.95 -4.15 -1.10
C ALA A 14 2.67 -5.50 -0.87
N LEU A 15 2.13 -6.62 -1.37
CA LEU A 15 2.84 -7.90 -1.37
C LEU A 15 4.09 -7.85 -2.26
N LEU A 16 4.01 -7.22 -3.42
CA LEU A 16 5.17 -7.04 -4.29
C LEU A 16 6.25 -6.20 -3.61
N LEU A 17 5.88 -5.12 -2.91
CA LEU A 17 6.81 -4.30 -2.15
C LEU A 17 7.49 -5.11 -1.03
N ASP A 18 6.75 -5.92 -0.29
CA ASP A 18 7.30 -6.79 0.78
C ASP A 18 8.29 -7.83 0.23
N GLU A 19 8.04 -8.35 -0.99
CA GLU A 19 8.90 -9.33 -1.65
C GLU A 19 10.21 -8.72 -2.18
N VAL A 20 10.15 -7.50 -2.74
CA VAL A 20 11.30 -6.90 -3.44
C VAL A 20 12.16 -5.98 -2.56
N SER A 21 11.77 -5.77 -1.31
CA SER A 21 12.36 -4.81 -0.36
C SER A 21 12.57 -5.39 1.05
N ASP A 22 13.28 -4.64 1.89
CA ASP A 22 13.36 -4.91 3.34
C ASP A 22 12.22 -4.25 4.14
N TYR A 23 11.20 -3.72 3.45
CA TYR A 23 10.02 -3.21 4.12
C TYR A 23 9.18 -4.34 4.69
N THR A 24 8.37 -3.99 5.68
CA THR A 24 7.26 -4.81 6.16
C THR A 24 5.97 -4.07 5.92
N VAL A 25 5.03 -4.71 5.23
CA VAL A 25 3.72 -4.12 4.95
C VAL A 25 2.64 -4.76 5.82
N PHE A 26 1.84 -3.94 6.49
CA PHE A 26 0.72 -4.37 7.32
C PHE A 26 -0.59 -3.91 6.70
N PHE A 27 -1.58 -4.81 6.75
CA PHE A 27 -2.96 -4.52 6.39
C PHE A 27 -3.83 -4.62 7.63
N ASP A 28 -4.65 -3.61 7.86
CA ASP A 28 -5.71 -3.65 8.85
C ASP A 28 -7.06 -3.43 8.14
N TYR A 29 -7.95 -4.41 8.29
CA TYR A 29 -9.23 -4.45 7.61
C TYR A 29 -10.35 -4.27 8.63
N SER A 30 -11.09 -3.18 8.49
CA SER A 30 -12.23 -2.87 9.34
C SER A 30 -13.53 -3.03 8.55
N PRO A 31 -14.16 -4.24 8.57
CA PRO A 31 -15.35 -4.53 7.78
C PRO A 31 -16.56 -3.68 8.16
N HIS A 32 -16.66 -3.28 9.43
CA HIS A 32 -17.80 -2.50 9.95
C HIS A 32 -17.92 -1.11 9.34
N VAL A 33 -16.82 -0.58 8.80
CA VAL A 33 -16.77 0.77 8.22
C VAL A 33 -16.24 0.73 6.78
N SER A 34 -16.15 -0.45 6.17
CA SER A 34 -15.61 -0.63 4.82
C SER A 34 -14.24 0.02 4.57
N GLU A 35 -13.35 0.00 5.58
CA GLU A 35 -12.02 0.62 5.53
C GLU A 35 -10.92 -0.43 5.37
N LEU A 36 -9.93 -0.13 4.53
CA LEU A 36 -8.64 -0.81 4.49
C LEU A 36 -7.54 0.19 4.84
N SER A 37 -6.72 -0.17 5.82
CA SER A 37 -5.52 0.56 6.22
C SER A 37 -4.28 -0.21 5.74
N VAL A 38 -3.35 0.51 5.14
CA VAL A 38 -2.03 0.02 4.72
C VAL A 38 -0.98 0.80 5.47
N SER A 39 -0.07 0.10 6.14
CA SER A 39 1.10 0.74 6.74
C SER A 39 2.38 0.03 6.31
N VAL A 40 3.40 0.82 5.94
CA VAL A 40 4.70 0.34 5.50
C VAL A 40 5.74 0.77 6.52
N ARG A 41 6.60 -0.16 6.93
CA ARG A 41 7.64 0.06 7.93
C ARG A 41 9.01 -0.39 7.41
N LYS A 42 10.06 0.29 7.85
CA LYS A 42 11.45 -0.02 7.48
C LYS A 42 12.01 -1.15 8.34
N ASN A 43 12.55 -2.18 7.68
CA ASN A 43 13.17 -3.36 8.28
C ASN A 43 12.17 -4.31 8.99
N LYS A 44 12.27 -5.61 8.69
CA LYS A 44 11.50 -6.70 9.33
C LYS A 44 11.79 -6.83 10.83
N GLU A 45 12.92 -6.32 11.29
CA GLU A 45 13.37 -6.39 12.70
C GLU A 45 12.96 -5.16 13.54
N GLU A 46 12.78 -3.98 12.93
CA GLU A 46 12.46 -2.73 13.63
C GLU A 46 11.05 -2.22 13.30
N TRP A 47 10.04 -2.85 13.89
CA TRP A 47 8.63 -2.51 13.65
C TRP A 47 8.25 -1.08 14.07
N LYS A 48 9.15 -0.28 14.64
CA LYS A 48 8.86 1.07 15.11
C LYS A 48 8.98 2.14 14.03
N LEU A 49 9.75 1.89 12.97
CA LEU A 49 10.00 2.88 11.92
C LEU A 49 8.95 2.82 10.82
N LYS A 50 7.82 3.48 11.06
CA LYS A 50 6.75 3.66 10.07
C LYS A 50 7.17 4.70 9.02
N VAL A 51 7.20 4.30 7.75
CA VAL A 51 7.54 5.19 6.62
C VAL A 51 6.29 5.66 5.88
N PHE A 52 5.21 4.89 5.95
CA PHE A 52 3.94 5.27 5.35
C PHE A 52 2.76 4.67 6.11
N GLU A 53 1.65 5.43 6.12
CA GLU A 53 0.33 4.93 6.49
C GLU A 53 -0.72 5.65 5.65
N GLY A 54 -1.63 4.87 5.10
CA GLY A 54 -2.77 5.37 4.36
C GLY A 54 -3.98 4.48 4.58
N LYS A 55 -5.16 5.10 4.59
CA LYS A 55 -6.45 4.43 4.78
C LYS A 55 -7.40 4.88 3.69
N PHE A 56 -8.20 3.95 3.19
CA PHE A 56 -9.23 4.26 2.20
C PHE A 56 -10.49 3.43 2.41
N TYR A 57 -11.62 4.03 2.08
CA TYR A 57 -12.91 3.35 2.04
C TYR A 57 -13.09 2.70 0.68
N TYR A 58 -13.22 1.37 0.66
CA TYR A 58 -13.25 0.63 -0.61
C TYR A 58 -14.65 0.58 -1.25
N ASP A 59 -15.67 1.15 -0.60
CA ASP A 59 -17.01 1.30 -1.19
C ASP A 59 -17.16 2.60 -2.00
N PHE A 60 -16.11 3.44 -2.09
CA PHE A 60 -16.00 4.64 -2.95
C PHE A 60 -17.29 5.46 -3.01
N HIS A 61 -17.78 5.88 -1.85
CA HIS A 61 -19.01 6.67 -1.76
C HIS A 61 -18.76 8.16 -1.99
N ARG A 62 -17.50 8.62 -1.92
CA ARG A 62 -17.10 10.04 -2.06
C ARG A 62 -15.83 10.18 -2.90
N GLU A 63 -15.67 11.29 -3.62
CA GLU A 63 -14.46 11.60 -4.40
C GLU A 63 -13.17 11.59 -3.55
N GLU A 64 -13.26 11.96 -2.27
CA GLU A 64 -12.14 11.90 -1.33
C GLU A 64 -11.57 10.47 -1.16
N ASP A 65 -12.39 9.44 -1.36
CA ASP A 65 -11.97 8.04 -1.24
C ASP A 65 -11.08 7.62 -2.42
N GLU A 66 -11.33 8.18 -3.60
CA GLU A 66 -10.49 8.00 -4.78
C GLU A 66 -9.12 8.64 -4.60
N GLY A 67 -9.05 9.86 -4.09
CA GLY A 67 -7.78 10.52 -3.79
C GLY A 67 -6.95 9.76 -2.74
N LYS A 68 -7.58 9.21 -1.70
CA LYS A 68 -6.90 8.38 -0.69
C LYS A 68 -6.36 7.07 -1.26
N TYR A 69 -7.15 6.41 -2.11
CA TYR A 69 -6.71 5.23 -2.85
C TYR A 69 -5.50 5.53 -3.74
N LEU A 70 -5.59 6.57 -4.57
CA LEU A 70 -4.53 6.96 -5.50
C LEU A 70 -3.23 7.28 -4.76
N ARG A 71 -3.30 8.00 -3.65
CA ARG A 71 -2.13 8.31 -2.81
C ARG A 71 -1.41 7.05 -2.31
N ILE A 72 -2.15 6.02 -1.89
CA ILE A 72 -1.56 4.76 -1.42
C ILE A 72 -0.93 4.02 -2.59
N LYS A 73 -1.64 3.95 -3.71
CA LYS A 73 -1.14 3.34 -4.94
C LYS A 73 0.18 3.98 -5.40
N GLU A 74 0.20 5.30 -5.54
CA GLU A 74 1.37 6.07 -5.97
C GLU A 74 2.57 5.84 -5.07
N PHE A 75 2.36 5.79 -3.75
CA PHE A 75 3.43 5.48 -2.80
C PHE A 75 4.02 4.09 -3.07
N LEU A 76 3.18 3.06 -3.15
CA LEU A 76 3.62 1.68 -3.36
C LEU A 76 4.34 1.51 -4.71
N GLU A 77 3.77 2.05 -5.79
CA GLU A 77 4.36 1.99 -7.14
C GLU A 77 5.72 2.70 -7.20
N THR A 78 5.83 3.87 -6.56
CA THR A 78 7.09 4.64 -6.53
C THR A 78 8.18 3.87 -5.79
N GLU A 79 7.87 3.29 -4.63
CA GLU A 79 8.86 2.53 -3.87
C GLU A 79 9.31 1.27 -4.62
N ILE A 80 8.39 0.53 -5.24
CA ILE A 80 8.72 -0.63 -6.09
C ILE A 80 9.63 -0.19 -7.24
N LYS A 81 9.26 0.87 -7.96
CA LYS A 81 10.03 1.39 -9.09
C LYS A 81 11.46 1.75 -8.66
N ASN A 82 11.61 2.53 -7.60
CA ASN A 82 12.91 2.95 -7.08
C ASN A 82 13.81 1.75 -6.79
N LEU A 83 13.27 0.67 -6.21
CA LEU A 83 14.02 -0.54 -5.89
C LEU A 83 14.39 -1.36 -7.14
N THR A 84 13.53 -1.38 -8.16
CA THR A 84 13.79 -2.09 -9.42
C THR A 84 14.81 -1.37 -10.31
N GLU A 85 14.79 -0.04 -10.37
CA GLU A 85 15.76 0.75 -11.13
C GLU A 85 17.17 0.66 -10.51
N ILE A 86 17.27 0.55 -9.18
CA ILE A 86 18.55 0.31 -8.48
C ILE A 86 19.12 -1.09 -8.82
N LYS A 87 18.27 -2.10 -9.06
CA LYS A 87 18.72 -3.47 -9.37
C LYS A 87 19.05 -3.72 -10.85
N GLY A 88 18.61 -2.85 -11.77
CA GLY A 88 18.82 -2.99 -13.22
C GLY A 88 20.06 -2.26 -13.78
N GLY A 89 20.83 -1.57 -12.94
CA GLY A 89 21.99 -0.76 -13.31
C GLY A 89 23.34 -1.45 -13.12
N VAL A 90 23.48 -2.72 -13.55
CA VAL A 90 24.77 -3.44 -13.64
C VAL A 90 24.87 -4.14 -14.99
#